data_AF-A0A6N0LCQ4-F1
#
_entry.id   AF-A0A6N0LCQ4-F1
#
_cell.length_a   1.000
_cell.length_b   1.000
_cell.length_c   1.000
_cell.angle_alpha   90.00
_cell.angle_beta   90.00
_cell.angle_gamma   90.00
#
_symmetry.space_group_name_H-M   'P 1'
#
loop_
_entity.id
_entity.type
_entity.pdbx_description
1 polymer ?
#
loop_
_entity_poly.entity_id
_entity_poly.type
_entity_poly.pdbx_seq_one_letter_code
_entity_poly.pdbx_strand_id
1 'polypeptide(L)'
;MHNGIALDKAREYYDIMQVMYGHKFISQFNGMTDLNRILNIINGALAMLSDEQFQKGMAQLNAKAGSGDFCPTLSDFKTWCMSGSWWTATEAWQRACDYSNMSSHRVAELSRMKLEEFLMQKDKITTLTKKAWDSVYWLVEQGSMKEAFKQFKSIYETYLAKAQMQGRQQEWYVPPKMIATSKAAPKPKSILPEQSPEQKAWLEGKIKELQSSGMTFPMAMYSAMKEMQSAGGGV
;
A
#
# COMPACT_ATOMS: atom_id res chain seq x y z
N MET A 1 23.92 -20.98 -3.31
CA MET A 1 23.82 -21.34 -4.75
C MET A 1 23.44 -20.13 -5.64
N HIS A 2 23.74 -18.88 -5.26
CA HIS A 2 23.36 -17.69 -6.06
C HIS A 2 24.41 -17.24 -7.09
N ASN A 3 25.62 -17.82 -7.10
CA ASN A 3 26.70 -17.38 -7.99
C ASN A 3 26.57 -17.85 -9.45
N GLY A 4 25.76 -18.87 -9.76
CA GLY A 4 25.60 -19.37 -11.13
C GLY A 4 24.81 -18.39 -12.01
N ILE A 5 23.61 -18.01 -11.55
CA ILE A 5 22.68 -17.13 -12.29
C ILE A 5 23.26 -15.72 -12.53
N ALA A 6 24.06 -15.21 -11.59
CA ALA A 6 24.68 -13.89 -11.71
C ALA A 6 25.80 -13.85 -12.77
N LEU A 7 26.54 -14.96 -12.92
CA LEU A 7 27.57 -15.09 -13.96
C LEU A 7 26.96 -15.14 -15.37
N ASP A 8 25.77 -15.73 -15.49
CA ASP A 8 25.04 -15.82 -16.76
C ASP A 8 24.62 -14.43 -17.27
N LYS A 9 24.11 -13.54 -16.39
CA LYS A 9 23.77 -12.14 -16.74
C LYS A 9 24.99 -11.35 -17.21
N ALA A 10 26.12 -11.50 -16.52
CA ALA A 10 27.34 -10.79 -16.85
C ALA A 10 27.89 -11.21 -18.22
N ARG A 11 27.80 -12.51 -18.53
CA ARG A 11 28.19 -13.07 -19.83
C ARG A 11 27.25 -12.62 -20.94
N GLU A 12 25.94 -12.67 -20.72
CA GLU A 12 24.94 -12.20 -21.69
C GLU A 12 25.15 -10.72 -22.06
N TYR A 13 25.32 -9.85 -21.06
CA TYR A 13 25.61 -8.44 -21.28
C TYR A 13 26.93 -8.24 -22.05
N TYR A 14 27.99 -8.95 -21.64
CA TYR A 14 29.30 -8.87 -22.30
C TYR A 14 29.21 -9.26 -23.78
N ASP A 15 28.57 -10.40 -24.09
CA ASP A 15 28.48 -10.92 -25.45
C ASP A 15 27.74 -9.94 -26.36
N ILE A 16 26.63 -9.38 -25.90
CA ILE A 16 25.83 -8.40 -26.67
C ILE A 16 26.61 -7.10 -26.87
N MET A 17 27.24 -6.57 -25.82
CA MET A 17 28.07 -5.35 -25.93
C MET A 17 29.26 -5.54 -26.87
N GLN A 18 29.90 -6.71 -26.82
CA GLN A 18 31.03 -7.04 -27.67
C GLN A 18 30.62 -7.17 -29.14
N VAL A 19 29.49 -7.83 -29.43
CA VAL A 19 28.96 -7.96 -30.80
C VAL A 19 28.57 -6.60 -31.37
N MET A 20 27.93 -5.74 -30.57
CA MET A 20 27.36 -4.49 -31.09
C MET A 20 28.35 -3.32 -31.13
N TYR A 21 29.34 -3.29 -30.23
CA TYR A 21 30.24 -2.14 -30.06
C TYR A 21 31.73 -2.49 -30.13
N GLY A 22 32.10 -3.77 -30.01
CA GLY A 22 33.48 -4.27 -30.17
C GLY A 22 34.53 -3.45 -29.44
N HIS A 23 35.48 -2.87 -30.19
CA HIS A 23 36.59 -2.09 -29.63
C HIS A 23 36.12 -0.90 -28.76
N LYS A 24 35.00 -0.25 -29.10
CA LYS A 24 34.47 0.87 -28.29
C LYS A 24 34.09 0.39 -26.88
N PHE A 25 33.53 -0.80 -26.75
CA PHE A 25 33.20 -1.40 -25.46
C PHE A 25 34.45 -1.80 -24.67
N ILE A 26 35.39 -2.52 -25.29
CA ILE A 26 36.64 -2.94 -24.63
C ILE A 26 37.46 -1.74 -24.13
N SER A 27 37.44 -0.62 -24.86
CA SER A 27 38.15 0.60 -24.44
C SER A 27 37.69 1.14 -23.07
N GLN A 28 36.44 0.86 -22.66
CA GLN A 28 35.91 1.26 -21.35
C GLN A 28 36.58 0.55 -20.17
N PHE A 29 37.22 -0.59 -20.42
CA PHE A 29 37.98 -1.34 -19.42
C PHE A 29 39.49 -1.03 -19.47
N ASN A 30 39.87 0.12 -20.04
CA ASN A 30 41.27 0.55 -20.20
C ASN A 30 42.15 -0.49 -20.92
N GLY A 31 41.59 -1.18 -21.92
CA GLY A 31 42.33 -2.19 -22.70
C GLY A 31 42.56 -3.51 -21.96
N MET A 32 41.82 -3.77 -20.87
CA MET A 32 41.82 -5.09 -20.23
C MET A 32 41.38 -6.17 -21.24
N THR A 33 42.14 -7.26 -21.30
CA THR A 33 41.88 -8.39 -22.21
C THR A 33 41.50 -9.69 -21.48
N ASP A 34 41.69 -9.74 -20.17
CA ASP A 34 41.28 -10.88 -19.35
C ASP A 34 39.76 -10.92 -19.19
N LEU A 35 39.13 -11.80 -19.96
CA LEU A 35 37.68 -12.00 -19.95
C LEU A 35 37.13 -12.30 -18.55
N ASN A 36 37.82 -13.12 -17.74
CA ASN A 36 37.32 -13.49 -16.42
C ASN A 36 37.30 -12.27 -15.49
N ARG A 37 38.31 -11.40 -15.60
CA ARG A 37 38.36 -10.16 -14.81
C ARG A 37 37.27 -9.17 -15.25
N ILE A 38 37.03 -9.03 -16.55
CA ILE A 38 35.95 -8.20 -17.09
C ILE A 38 34.58 -8.72 -16.61
N LEU A 39 34.33 -10.02 -16.75
CA LEU A 39 33.09 -10.65 -16.29
C LEU A 39 32.89 -10.47 -14.77
N ASN A 40 33.95 -10.54 -13.97
CA ASN A 40 33.86 -10.27 -12.53
C ASN A 40 33.47 -8.81 -12.21
N ILE A 41 34.00 -7.84 -12.96
CA ILE A 41 33.63 -6.42 -12.81
C ILE A 41 32.16 -6.20 -13.17
N ILE A 42 31.73 -6.74 -14.31
CA ILE A 42 30.35 -6.67 -14.78
C ILE A 42 29.44 -7.34 -13.76
N ASN A 43 29.76 -8.56 -13.32
CA ASN A 43 29.00 -9.29 -12.33
C ASN A 43 28.87 -8.51 -11.01
N GLY A 44 29.96 -7.90 -10.52
CA GLY A 44 29.92 -7.05 -9.34
C GLY A 44 28.97 -5.85 -9.48
N ALA A 45 28.89 -5.25 -10.67
CA ALA A 45 27.97 -4.14 -10.92
C ALA A 45 26.50 -4.58 -11.02
N LEU A 46 26.26 -5.79 -11.55
CA LEU A 46 24.92 -6.35 -11.80
C LEU A 46 24.38 -7.22 -10.65
N ALA A 47 25.21 -7.56 -9.65
CA ALA A 47 24.87 -8.50 -8.58
C ALA A 47 23.59 -8.14 -7.79
N MET A 48 23.24 -6.86 -7.73
CA MET A 48 22.07 -6.37 -6.98
C MET A 48 20.82 -6.16 -7.84
N LEU A 49 20.87 -6.49 -9.13
CA LEU A 49 19.73 -6.35 -10.04
C LEU A 49 18.88 -7.63 -10.05
N SER A 50 17.56 -7.47 -9.99
CA SER A 50 16.65 -8.58 -10.26
C SER A 50 16.71 -9.00 -11.73
N ASP A 51 16.17 -10.18 -12.04
CA ASP A 51 16.09 -10.68 -13.41
C ASP A 51 15.23 -9.76 -14.29
N GLU A 52 14.11 -9.26 -13.76
CA GLU A 52 13.22 -8.32 -14.45
C GLU A 52 13.92 -6.98 -14.75
N GLN A 53 14.65 -6.43 -13.78
CA GLN A 53 15.42 -5.20 -13.98
C GLN A 53 16.49 -5.39 -15.05
N PHE A 54 17.21 -6.52 -15.00
CA PHE A 54 18.21 -6.84 -16.01
C PHE A 54 17.59 -6.96 -17.41
N GLN A 55 16.50 -7.73 -17.56
CA GLN A 55 15.79 -7.87 -18.84
C GLN A 55 15.29 -6.53 -19.38
N LYS A 56 14.84 -5.62 -18.52
CA LYS A 56 14.45 -4.27 -18.91
C LYS A 56 15.63 -3.46 -19.46
N GLY A 57 16.79 -3.54 -18.79
CA GLY A 57 18.03 -2.94 -19.26
C GLY A 57 18.43 -3.51 -20.62
N MET A 58 18.34 -4.83 -20.79
CA MET A 58 18.62 -5.53 -22.06
C MET A 58 17.66 -5.11 -23.17
N ALA A 59 16.36 -4.95 -22.87
CA ALA A 59 15.38 -4.46 -23.85
C ALA A 59 15.71 -3.03 -24.31
N GLN A 60 16.10 -2.14 -23.41
CA GLN A 60 16.58 -0.79 -23.81
C GLN A 60 17.89 -0.84 -24.59
N LEU A 61 18.83 -1.70 -24.17
CA LEU A 61 20.10 -1.87 -24.86
C LEU A 61 19.87 -2.32 -26.31
N ASN A 62 19.02 -3.33 -26.52
CA ASN A 62 18.67 -3.84 -27.85
C ASN A 62 17.86 -2.83 -28.68
N ALA A 63 16.98 -2.03 -28.07
CA ALA A 63 16.24 -0.99 -28.79
C ALA A 63 17.14 0.17 -29.23
N LYS A 64 18.19 0.48 -28.46
CA LYS A 64 19.17 1.53 -28.78
C LYS A 64 20.29 1.01 -29.66
N ALA A 65 20.56 -0.28 -29.64
CA ALA A 65 21.49 -0.93 -30.55
C ALA A 65 21.09 -0.66 -32.00
N GLY A 66 22.00 -0.04 -32.75
CA GLY A 66 21.78 0.33 -34.16
C GLY A 66 21.21 1.73 -34.40
N SER A 67 20.91 2.52 -33.36
CA SER A 67 20.41 3.90 -33.50
C SER A 67 21.47 5.01 -33.42
N GLY A 68 22.75 4.68 -33.18
CA GLY A 68 23.84 5.66 -33.27
C GLY A 68 25.16 5.24 -32.62
N ASP A 69 26.19 6.05 -32.85
CA ASP A 69 27.61 5.86 -32.51
C ASP A 69 27.97 5.67 -31.02
N PHE A 70 26.98 5.80 -30.13
CA PHE A 70 27.15 5.80 -28.69
C PHE A 70 27.17 4.37 -28.11
N CYS A 71 28.32 3.97 -27.57
CA CYS A 71 28.46 2.76 -26.78
C CYS A 71 28.11 3.08 -25.31
N PRO A 72 27.05 2.51 -24.73
CA PRO A 72 26.70 2.79 -23.34
C PRO A 72 27.76 2.27 -22.37
N THR A 73 27.91 2.96 -21.24
CA THR A 73 28.74 2.49 -20.13
C THR A 73 27.99 1.49 -19.26
N LEU A 74 28.72 0.74 -18.43
CA LEU A 74 28.11 -0.13 -17.42
C LEU A 74 27.19 0.66 -16.44
N SER A 75 27.51 1.93 -16.20
CA SER A 75 26.68 2.83 -15.39
C SER A 75 25.38 3.22 -16.10
N ASP A 76 25.43 3.51 -17.40
CA ASP A 76 24.23 3.81 -18.21
C ASP A 76 23.30 2.59 -18.25
N PHE A 77 23.87 1.41 -18.49
CA PHE A 77 23.12 0.17 -18.50
C PHE A 77 22.44 -0.11 -17.15
N LYS A 78 23.16 0.09 -16.03
CA LYS A 78 22.59 -0.05 -14.70
C LYS A 78 21.43 0.94 -14.47
N THR A 79 21.55 2.17 -14.97
CA THR A 79 20.48 3.16 -14.93
C THR A 79 19.25 2.70 -15.71
N TRP A 80 19.42 2.09 -16.87
CA TRP A 80 18.32 1.53 -17.66
C TRP A 80 17.64 0.35 -16.97
N CYS A 81 18.40 -0.51 -16.31
CA CYS A 81 17.86 -1.63 -15.54
C CYS A 81 16.93 -1.15 -14.41
N MET A 82 17.27 -0.03 -13.78
CA MET A 82 16.48 0.55 -12.66
C MET A 82 15.43 1.58 -13.12
N SER A 83 15.48 1.99 -14.39
CA SER A 83 14.60 3.03 -14.94
C SER A 83 13.14 2.61 -14.79
N GLY A 84 12.29 3.46 -14.23
CA GLY A 84 10.87 3.18 -14.04
C GLY A 84 10.55 2.03 -13.08
N SER A 85 11.53 1.51 -12.33
CA SER A 85 11.30 0.57 -11.22
C SER A 85 10.88 1.27 -9.93
N TRP A 86 10.95 2.60 -9.91
CA TRP A 86 10.61 3.43 -8.77
C TRP A 86 9.91 4.69 -9.24
N TRP A 87 8.97 5.18 -8.44
CA TRP A 87 8.34 6.47 -8.69
C TRP A 87 9.31 7.61 -8.40
N THR A 88 9.19 8.68 -9.17
CA THR A 88 9.81 9.96 -8.84
C THR A 88 9.19 10.53 -7.56
N ALA A 89 9.90 11.44 -6.88
CA ALA A 89 9.37 12.10 -5.69
C ALA A 89 8.05 12.85 -5.98
N THR A 90 7.91 13.45 -7.16
CA THR A 90 6.70 14.16 -7.58
C THR A 90 5.52 13.20 -7.79
N GLU A 91 5.74 12.09 -8.50
CA GLU A 91 4.71 11.06 -8.68
C GLU A 91 4.30 10.46 -7.32
N ALA A 92 5.27 10.14 -6.47
CA ALA A 92 5.02 9.62 -5.14
C ALA A 92 4.21 10.59 -4.28
N TRP A 93 4.52 11.90 -4.35
CA TRP A 93 3.75 12.93 -3.66
C TRP A 93 2.31 12.99 -4.13
N GLN A 94 2.09 13.06 -5.45
CA GLN A 94 0.73 13.10 -6.01
C GLN A 94 -0.09 11.89 -5.57
N ARG A 95 0.50 10.69 -5.64
CA ARG A 95 -0.15 9.44 -5.22
C ARG A 95 -0.45 9.42 -3.72
N ALA A 96 0.41 10.01 -2.90
CA ALA A 96 0.16 10.14 -1.47
C ALA A 96 -1.03 11.07 -1.17
N CYS A 97 -1.11 12.21 -1.86
CA CYS A 97 -2.25 13.12 -1.77
C CYS A 97 -3.56 12.46 -2.22
N ASP A 98 -3.53 11.75 -3.35
CA ASP A 98 -4.70 11.00 -3.84
C ASP A 98 -5.14 9.95 -2.82
N TYR A 99 -4.17 9.24 -2.23
CA TYR A 99 -4.41 8.25 -1.19
C TYR A 99 -4.99 8.84 0.10
N SER A 100 -4.49 9.99 0.56
CA SER A 100 -5.01 10.64 1.76
C SER A 100 -6.43 11.17 1.61
N ASN A 101 -6.85 11.44 0.37
CA ASN A 101 -8.20 11.91 0.06
C ASN A 101 -9.21 10.77 -0.16
N MET A 102 -8.80 9.50 -0.01
CA MET A 102 -9.69 8.35 -0.17
C MET A 102 -10.69 8.25 0.97
N SER A 103 -11.93 7.87 0.64
CA SER A 103 -12.93 7.57 1.65
C SER A 103 -12.54 6.33 2.46
N SER A 104 -12.95 6.28 3.73
CA SER A 104 -12.72 5.12 4.60
C SER A 104 -13.26 3.82 4.01
N HIS A 105 -14.36 3.90 3.25
CA HIS A 105 -14.91 2.75 2.52
C HIS A 105 -13.94 2.23 1.45
N ARG A 106 -13.32 3.12 0.67
CA ARG A 106 -12.35 2.74 -0.36
C ARG A 106 -11.09 2.12 0.24
N VAL A 107 -10.59 2.67 1.35
CA VAL A 107 -9.44 2.10 2.07
C VAL A 107 -9.76 0.69 2.59
N ALA A 108 -10.97 0.49 3.14
CA ALA A 108 -11.42 -0.82 3.60
C ALA A 108 -11.56 -1.83 2.44
N GLU A 109 -12.06 -1.40 1.28
CA GLU A 109 -12.13 -2.21 0.07
C GLU A 109 -10.72 -2.69 -0.35
N LEU A 110 -9.76 -1.77 -0.47
CA LEU A 110 -8.37 -2.07 -0.82
C LEU A 110 -7.72 -3.07 0.16
N SER A 111 -8.01 -2.96 1.46
CA SER A 111 -7.47 -3.87 2.48
C SER A 111 -7.96 -5.33 2.36
N ARG A 112 -9.10 -5.54 1.69
CA ARG A 112 -9.74 -6.86 1.52
C ARG A 112 -9.43 -7.51 0.18
N MET A 113 -8.92 -6.74 -0.79
CA MET A 113 -8.55 -7.26 -2.12
C MET A 113 -7.40 -8.27 -2.05
N LYS A 114 -7.35 -9.16 -3.05
CA LYS A 114 -6.16 -9.98 -3.28
C LYS A 114 -5.02 -9.12 -3.80
N LEU A 115 -3.78 -9.56 -3.58
CA LEU A 115 -2.59 -8.81 -3.99
C LEU A 115 -2.60 -8.49 -5.50
N GLU A 116 -2.92 -9.46 -6.35
CA GLU A 116 -2.95 -9.29 -7.81
C GLU A 116 -3.93 -8.20 -8.25
N GLU A 117 -5.14 -8.20 -7.69
CA GLU A 117 -6.18 -7.19 -7.98
C GLU A 117 -5.79 -5.82 -7.43
N PHE A 118 -5.17 -5.78 -6.24
CA PHE A 118 -4.67 -4.56 -5.62
C PHE A 118 -3.58 -3.89 -6.47
N LEU A 119 -2.67 -4.69 -7.04
CA LEU A 119 -1.60 -4.21 -7.90
C LEU A 119 -2.13 -3.60 -9.20
N MET A 120 -3.36 -3.90 -9.62
CA MET A 120 -4.00 -3.26 -10.78
C MET A 120 -4.68 -1.93 -10.46
N GLN A 121 -4.92 -1.63 -9.17
CA GLN A 121 -5.62 -0.40 -8.80
C GLN A 121 -4.75 0.85 -9.07
N LYS A 122 -5.41 1.94 -9.45
CA LYS A 122 -4.77 3.26 -9.59
C LYS A 122 -4.41 3.88 -8.22
N ASP A 123 -5.15 3.47 -7.20
CA ASP A 123 -5.17 3.98 -5.84
C ASP A 123 -4.08 3.38 -4.94
N LYS A 124 -3.26 2.47 -5.48
CA LYS A 124 -2.14 1.89 -4.74
C LYS A 124 -1.06 2.94 -4.51
N ILE A 125 -0.36 2.82 -3.38
CA ILE A 125 0.84 3.59 -3.08
C ILE A 125 1.95 2.63 -2.62
N THR A 126 3.17 3.12 -2.64
CA THR A 126 4.32 2.31 -2.22
C THR A 126 4.57 2.46 -0.72
N THR A 127 5.25 1.49 -0.12
CA THR A 127 5.63 1.57 1.30
C THR A 127 6.54 2.77 1.57
N LEU A 128 7.45 3.10 0.64
CA LEU A 128 8.29 4.29 0.75
C LEU A 128 7.46 5.58 0.70
N THR A 129 6.51 5.66 -0.23
CA THR A 129 5.57 6.78 -0.35
C THR A 129 4.81 6.98 0.95
N LYS A 130 4.22 5.91 1.51
CA LYS A 130 3.45 5.99 2.76
C LYS A 130 4.31 6.46 3.93
N LYS A 131 5.52 5.92 4.09
CA LYS A 131 6.45 6.33 5.16
C LYS A 131 6.85 7.81 5.05
N ALA A 132 7.20 8.26 3.85
CA ALA A 132 7.55 9.65 3.61
C ALA A 132 6.35 10.58 3.87
N TRP A 133 5.14 10.18 3.45
CA TRP A 133 3.90 10.92 3.69
C TRP A 133 3.59 11.05 5.18
N ASP A 134 3.63 9.95 5.93
CA ASP A 134 3.33 9.95 7.37
C ASP A 134 4.26 10.85 8.18
N SER A 135 5.50 11.04 7.68
CA SER A 135 6.49 11.90 8.32
C SER A 135 6.18 13.39 8.17
N VAL A 136 5.42 13.77 7.14
CA VAL A 136 5.11 15.17 6.81
C VAL A 136 3.62 15.51 6.89
N TYR A 137 2.77 14.51 7.18
CA TYR A 137 1.31 14.69 7.18
C TYR A 137 0.85 15.82 8.12
N TRP A 138 1.52 15.97 9.27
CA TRP A 138 1.26 17.05 10.21
C TRP A 138 1.49 18.46 9.61
N LEU A 139 2.42 18.64 8.67
CA LEU A 139 2.62 19.90 7.96
C LEU A 139 1.48 20.17 6.97
N VAL A 140 0.96 19.10 6.36
CA VAL A 140 -0.19 19.18 5.45
C VAL A 140 -1.44 19.60 6.23
N GLU A 141 -1.68 19.03 7.41
CA GLU A 141 -2.79 19.41 8.29
C GLU A 141 -2.72 20.88 8.74
N GLN A 142 -1.51 21.43 8.90
CA GLN A 142 -1.29 22.84 9.22
C GLN A 142 -1.44 23.79 8.01
N GLY A 143 -1.63 23.26 6.80
CA GLY A 143 -1.75 24.03 5.56
C GLY A 143 -0.41 24.42 4.91
N SER A 144 0.73 23.96 5.44
CA SER A 144 2.07 24.24 4.92
C SER A 144 2.48 23.27 3.80
N MET A 145 1.72 23.28 2.70
CA MET A 145 1.89 22.33 1.59
C MET A 145 3.26 22.38 0.92
N LYS A 146 3.85 23.56 0.80
CA LYS A 146 5.15 23.75 0.12
C LYS A 146 6.30 23.17 0.94
N GLU A 147 6.29 23.43 2.24
CA GLU A 147 7.23 22.88 3.21
C GLU A 147 7.08 21.36 3.31
N ALA A 148 5.84 20.88 3.40
CA ALA A 148 5.52 19.45 3.42
C ALA A 148 6.09 18.74 2.18
N PHE A 149 5.89 19.28 0.99
CA PHE A 149 6.44 18.70 -0.24
C PHE A 149 7.98 18.70 -0.24
N LYS A 150 8.61 19.80 0.20
CA LYS A 150 10.08 19.87 0.27
C LYS A 150 10.66 18.81 1.21
N GLN A 151 10.07 18.63 2.39
CA GLN A 151 10.50 17.60 3.33
C GLN A 151 10.18 16.19 2.81
N PHE A 152 9.00 15.98 2.24
CA PHE A 152 8.62 14.71 1.63
C PHE A 152 9.63 14.27 0.59
N LYS A 153 9.98 15.19 -0.34
CA LYS A 153 10.94 14.93 -1.40
C LYS A 153 12.28 14.47 -0.84
N SER A 154 12.81 15.21 0.14
CA SER A 154 14.09 14.87 0.77
C SER A 154 14.07 13.50 1.46
N ILE A 155 13.01 13.19 2.21
CA ILE A 155 12.85 11.91 2.91
C ILE A 155 12.69 10.76 1.91
N TYR A 156 11.82 10.94 0.91
CA TYR A 156 11.55 9.93 -0.11
C TYR A 156 12.80 9.60 -0.93
N GLU A 157 13.53 10.61 -1.42
CA GLU A 157 14.78 10.42 -2.18
C GLU A 157 15.85 9.71 -1.33
N THR A 158 15.95 10.04 -0.04
CA THR A 158 16.87 9.37 0.89
C THR A 158 16.53 7.89 1.05
N TYR A 159 15.25 7.55 1.25
CA TYR A 159 14.83 6.16 1.36
C TYR A 159 14.94 5.40 0.06
N LEU A 160 14.66 6.06 -1.07
CA LEU A 160 14.82 5.50 -2.40
C LEU A 160 16.29 5.12 -2.66
N ALA A 161 17.22 6.04 -2.41
CA ALA A 161 18.65 5.78 -2.58
C ALA A 161 19.10 4.61 -1.69
N LYS A 162 18.64 4.56 -0.42
CA LYS A 162 18.95 3.45 0.49
C LYS A 162 18.38 2.11 0.00
N ALA A 163 17.15 2.10 -0.51
CA ALA A 163 16.52 0.89 -1.05
C ALA A 163 17.24 0.39 -2.31
N GLN A 164 17.64 1.31 -3.20
CA GLN A 164 18.40 1.01 -4.41
C GLN A 164 19.80 0.45 -4.08
N MET A 165 20.51 1.04 -3.11
CA MET A 165 21.80 0.51 -2.64
C MET A 165 21.69 -0.89 -2.02
N GLN A 166 20.52 -1.24 -1.50
CA GLN A 166 20.25 -2.56 -0.92
C GLN A 166 19.70 -3.56 -1.94
N GLY A 167 19.54 -3.18 -3.21
CA GLY A 167 18.95 -4.03 -4.25
C GLY A 167 17.50 -4.43 -3.96
N ARG A 168 16.78 -3.64 -3.14
CA ARG A 168 15.38 -3.92 -2.85
C ARG A 168 14.53 -3.65 -4.08
N GLN A 169 13.45 -4.40 -4.20
CA GLN A 169 12.37 -4.07 -5.15
C GLN A 169 11.40 -3.08 -4.51
N GLN A 170 10.63 -2.40 -5.35
CA GLN A 170 9.59 -1.50 -4.89
C GLN A 170 8.46 -2.31 -4.22
N GLU A 171 8.25 -2.07 -2.93
CA GLU A 171 7.19 -2.70 -2.15
C GLU A 171 5.92 -1.85 -2.14
N TRP A 172 4.78 -2.52 -2.26
CA TRP A 172 3.47 -1.88 -2.26
C TRP A 172 2.87 -1.87 -0.86
N TYR A 173 2.31 -0.73 -0.47
CA TYR A 173 1.66 -0.58 0.82
C TYR A 173 0.27 -1.19 0.78
N VAL A 174 0.06 -2.28 1.52
CA VAL A 174 -1.27 -2.87 1.70
C VAL A 174 -1.86 -2.33 3.00
N PRO A 175 -3.03 -1.66 2.97
CA PRO A 175 -3.65 -1.14 4.17
C PRO A 175 -3.98 -2.28 5.15
N PRO A 176 -3.76 -2.12 6.46
CA PRO A 176 -4.10 -3.13 7.44
C PRO A 176 -5.59 -3.48 7.36
N LYS A 177 -5.91 -4.77 7.44
CA LYS A 177 -7.30 -5.22 7.59
C LYS A 177 -7.80 -4.71 8.95
N MET A 178 -8.72 -3.77 8.92
CA MET A 178 -9.41 -3.33 10.13
C MET A 178 -10.19 -4.54 10.68
N ILE A 179 -9.65 -5.17 11.74
CA ILE A 179 -10.46 -6.04 12.59
C ILE A 179 -11.50 -5.11 13.20
N ALA A 180 -12.77 -5.27 12.85
CA ALA A 180 -13.83 -4.48 13.44
C ALA A 180 -13.70 -4.57 14.97
N THR A 181 -13.24 -3.48 15.59
CA THR A 181 -13.25 -3.35 17.04
C THR A 181 -14.71 -3.28 17.46
N SER A 182 -15.13 -4.37 18.09
CA SER A 182 -16.49 -4.70 18.53
C SER A 182 -17.47 -5.02 17.39
N LYS A 183 -17.86 -6.30 17.34
CA LYS A 183 -19.28 -6.63 17.21
C LYS A 183 -20.02 -5.64 18.12
N ALA A 184 -20.97 -4.88 17.59
CA ALA A 184 -21.89 -4.09 18.40
C ALA A 184 -22.21 -4.91 19.65
N ALA A 185 -21.91 -4.37 20.84
CA ALA A 185 -22.22 -5.06 22.07
C ALA A 185 -23.67 -5.56 21.95
N PRO A 186 -23.95 -6.84 22.21
CA PRO A 186 -25.32 -7.31 22.18
C PRO A 186 -26.10 -6.34 23.06
N LYS A 187 -27.17 -5.73 22.51
CA LYS A 187 -28.04 -4.82 23.26
C LYS A 187 -28.22 -5.42 24.66
N PRO A 188 -27.92 -4.69 25.75
CA PRO A 188 -28.02 -5.26 27.09
C PRO A 188 -29.37 -5.94 27.19
N LYS A 189 -29.37 -7.24 27.46
CA LYS A 189 -30.60 -8.02 27.59
C LYS A 189 -31.42 -7.29 28.65
N SER A 190 -32.53 -6.68 28.23
CA SER A 190 -33.49 -6.10 29.15
C SER A 190 -33.82 -7.16 30.19
N ILE A 191 -33.68 -6.82 31.47
CA ILE A 191 -34.11 -7.68 32.59
C ILE A 191 -35.64 -7.82 32.58
N LEU A 192 -36.34 -6.96 31.84
CA LEU A 192 -37.78 -7.06 31.64
C LEU A 192 -38.10 -8.20 30.66
N PRO A 193 -39.03 -9.11 31.01
CA PRO A 193 -39.53 -10.13 30.11
C PRO A 193 -39.94 -9.53 28.77
N GLU A 194 -39.58 -10.19 27.68
CA GLU A 194 -39.93 -9.74 26.34
C GLU A 194 -41.44 -9.86 26.16
N GLN A 195 -42.12 -8.72 26.13
CA GLN A 195 -43.57 -8.66 25.99
C GLN A 195 -43.99 -8.97 24.55
N SER A 196 -45.02 -9.80 24.40
CA SER A 196 -45.65 -10.05 23.10
C SER A 196 -46.20 -8.74 22.51
N PRO A 197 -46.39 -8.65 21.18
CA PRO A 197 -46.99 -7.47 20.55
C PRO A 197 -48.34 -7.07 21.17
N GLU A 198 -49.13 -8.06 21.60
CA GLU A 198 -50.43 -7.84 22.25
C GLU A 198 -50.28 -7.27 23.67
N GLN A 199 -49.30 -7.75 24.44
CA GLN A 199 -48.99 -7.24 25.78
C GLN A 199 -48.51 -5.79 25.74
N LYS A 200 -47.74 -5.42 24.71
CA LYS A 200 -47.28 -4.03 24.50
C LYS A 200 -48.44 -3.10 24.18
N ALA A 201 -49.33 -3.49 23.27
CA ALA A 201 -50.51 -2.71 22.91
C ALA A 201 -51.44 -2.51 24.11
N TRP A 202 -51.62 -3.55 24.93
CA TRP A 202 -52.40 -3.47 26.17
C TRP A 202 -51.76 -2.50 27.18
N LEU A 203 -50.44 -2.60 27.40
CA LEU A 203 -49.71 -1.70 28.31
C LEU A 203 -49.79 -0.24 27.86
N GLU A 204 -49.60 0.04 26.58
CA GLU A 204 -49.69 1.40 26.06
C GLU A 204 -51.09 1.99 26.23
N GLY A 205 -52.14 1.19 26.03
CA GLY A 205 -53.52 1.59 26.28
C GLY A 205 -53.79 1.89 27.75
N LYS A 206 -53.39 0.96 28.64
CA LYS A 206 -53.59 1.09 30.09
C LYS A 206 -52.80 2.26 30.69
N ILE A 207 -51.57 2.49 30.22
CA ILE A 207 -50.75 3.63 30.67
C ILE A 207 -51.43 4.94 30.28
N LYS A 208 -51.96 5.07 29.06
CA LYS A 208 -52.69 6.28 28.63
C LYS A 208 -53.94 6.54 29.47
N GLU A 209 -54.68 5.48 29.81
CA GLU A 209 -55.86 5.57 30.70
C GLU A 209 -55.47 6.02 32.12
N LEU A 210 -54.39 5.46 32.68
CA LEU A 210 -53.93 5.84 34.02
C LEU A 210 -53.34 7.25 34.04
N GLN A 211 -52.68 7.68 32.97
CA GLN A 211 -52.23 9.05 32.80
C GLN A 211 -53.40 10.04 32.68
N SER A 212 -54.48 9.68 31.98
CA SER A 212 -55.68 10.54 31.90
C SER A 212 -56.44 10.61 33.23
N SER A 213 -56.32 9.58 34.08
CA SER A 213 -56.80 9.60 35.47
C SER A 213 -55.93 10.42 36.43
N GLY A 214 -54.86 11.04 35.94
CA GLY A 214 -53.99 11.94 36.70
C GLY A 214 -52.72 11.30 37.28
N MET A 215 -52.39 10.05 36.92
CA MET A 215 -51.13 9.43 37.36
C MET A 215 -49.93 9.88 36.52
N THR A 216 -48.78 10.03 37.17
CA THR A 216 -47.51 10.26 36.46
C THR A 216 -47.11 9.02 35.67
N PHE A 217 -46.38 9.22 34.56
CA PHE A 217 -45.95 8.12 33.70
C PHE A 217 -45.26 6.95 34.44
N PRO A 218 -44.32 7.18 35.39
CA PRO A 218 -43.71 6.08 36.13
C PRO A 218 -44.70 5.28 36.98
N MET A 219 -45.68 5.95 37.60
CA MET A 219 -46.71 5.29 38.42
C MET A 219 -47.73 4.53 37.55
N ALA A 220 -48.13 5.12 36.42
CA ALA A 220 -48.99 4.48 35.42
C ALA A 220 -48.32 3.22 34.84
N MET A 221 -47.03 3.30 34.50
CA MET A 221 -46.25 2.15 34.01
C MET A 221 -46.14 1.05 35.06
N TYR A 222 -45.82 1.39 36.32
CA TYR A 222 -45.68 0.40 37.40
C TYR A 222 -47.01 -0.31 37.71
N SER A 223 -48.11 0.44 37.79
CA SER A 223 -49.45 -0.11 38.04
C SER A 223 -49.93 -0.99 36.88
N ALA A 224 -49.74 -0.56 35.64
CA ALA A 224 -50.09 -1.36 34.46
C ALA A 224 -49.26 -2.66 34.39
N MET A 225 -47.95 -2.61 34.68
CA MET A 225 -47.11 -3.81 34.74
C MET A 225 -47.53 -4.77 35.87
N LYS A 226 -47.90 -4.24 37.04
CA LYS A 226 -48.39 -5.04 38.18
C LYS A 226 -49.71 -5.73 37.86
N GLU A 227 -50.64 -5.01 37.22
CA GLU A 227 -51.95 -5.55 36.80
C GLU A 227 -51.78 -6.65 35.75
N MET A 228 -50.89 -6.46 34.77
CA MET A 228 -50.57 -7.47 33.76
C MET A 228 -49.93 -8.73 34.37
N GLN A 229 -49.03 -8.58 35.35
CA GLN A 229 -48.45 -9.72 36.08
C GLN A 229 -49.50 -10.46 36.91
N SER A 230 -50.46 -9.75 37.52
CA SER A 230 -51.55 -10.38 38.25
C SER A 230 -52.56 -11.09 37.35
N ALA A 231 -52.75 -10.60 36.11
CA ALA A 231 -53.63 -11.22 35.12
C ALA A 231 -53.00 -12.45 34.43
N GLY A 232 -51.67 -12.53 34.36
CA GLY A 232 -50.91 -13.64 33.77
C GLY A 232 -50.48 -14.75 34.76
N GLY A 233 -50.91 -14.68 36.02
CA GLY A 233 -50.59 -15.67 37.06
C GLY A 233 -51.63 -16.79 37.14
N GLY A 234 -51.68 -17.65 36.13
CA GLY A 234 -52.56 -18.81 36.07
C GLY A 234 -52.19 -19.75 34.92
N VAL A 235 -51.28 -20.68 35.22
CA VAL A 235 -50.67 -21.75 34.40
C VAL A 235 -49.54 -21.32 33.47
#